data_AF-A0A9W7ZAK6-F1
#
_entry.id   AF-A0A9W7ZAK6-F1
#
_cell.length_a   1.000
_cell.length_b   1.000
_cell.length_c   1.000
_cell.angle_alpha   90.00
_cell.angle_beta   90.00
_cell.angle_gamma   90.00
#
_symmetry.space_group_name_H-M   'P 1'
#
loop_
_entity.id
_entity.type
_entity.pdbx_description
1 polymer ?
#
loop_
_entity_poly.entity_id
_entity_poly.type
_entity_poly.pdbx_seq_one_letter_code
_entity_poly.pdbx_strand_id
1 'polypeptide(L)'
;MMAAMSGQVPVRVRVDVELMVNMRYRLLGISSDRPKTIVDDDSTRNLMLTLESSVVSDASSQTSFEWRIADIDYLLSSEQRMQHEFDEAKVD
;
A
#
# COMPACT_ATOMS: atom_id res chain seq x y z
N MET A 1 -45.13 -20.72 13.59
CA MET A 1 -44.59 -20.25 12.30
C MET A 1 -43.18 -19.74 12.54
N MET A 2 -42.29 -20.05 11.60
CA MET A 2 -40.82 -20.09 11.71
C MET A 2 -40.14 -18.81 12.24
N ALA A 3 -39.01 -19.05 12.91
CA ALA A 3 -38.08 -18.10 13.47
C ALA A 3 -37.58 -17.06 12.46
N ALA A 4 -37.44 -15.82 12.92
CA ALA A 4 -36.63 -14.80 12.27
C ALA A 4 -35.22 -15.37 12.06
N MET A 5 -34.90 -15.75 10.83
CA MET A 5 -33.57 -16.20 10.45
C MET A 5 -32.59 -15.08 10.77
N SER A 6 -31.65 -15.39 11.64
CA SER A 6 -30.48 -14.59 11.98
C SER A 6 -29.73 -14.20 10.71
N GLY A 7 -30.02 -13.03 10.16
CA GLY A 7 -29.22 -12.42 9.12
C GLY A 7 -27.91 -11.96 9.73
N GLN A 8 -26.88 -12.81 9.70
CA GLN A 8 -25.51 -12.35 9.90
C GLN A 8 -25.21 -11.37 8.75
N VAL A 9 -25.24 -10.08 9.05
CA VAL A 9 -24.75 -9.05 8.12
C VAL A 9 -23.26 -9.32 7.95
N PRO A 10 -22.75 -9.47 6.70
CA PRO A 10 -21.32 -9.66 6.50
C PRO A 10 -20.57 -8.44 7.03
N VAL A 11 -19.79 -8.64 8.10
CA VAL A 11 -18.94 -7.61 8.68
C VAL A 11 -17.64 -7.56 7.91
N ARG A 12 -17.26 -6.36 7.48
CA ARG A 12 -15.98 -6.07 6.85
C ARG A 12 -15.17 -5.18 7.80
N VAL A 13 -13.96 -5.60 8.12
CA VAL A 13 -13.06 -4.89 9.01
C VAL A 13 -12.04 -4.14 8.16
N ARG A 14 -11.80 -2.86 8.48
CA ARG A 14 -10.72 -2.06 7.92
C ARG A 14 -9.79 -1.62 9.04
N VAL A 15 -8.48 -1.69 8.79
CA VAL A 15 -7.43 -1.32 9.75
C VAL A 15 -6.37 -0.52 9.02
N ASP A 16 -6.02 0.64 9.57
CA ASP A 16 -4.89 1.43 9.11
C ASP A 16 -3.65 1.07 9.94
N VAL A 17 -2.56 0.74 9.26
CA VAL A 17 -1.31 0.26 9.85
C VAL A 17 -0.18 1.19 9.45
N GLU A 18 0.40 1.87 10.44
CA GLU A 18 1.61 2.66 10.25
C GLU A 18 2.85 1.76 10.36
N LEU A 19 3.68 1.77 9.33
CA LEU A 19 4.88 0.94 9.22
C LEU A 19 6.07 1.80 8.89
N MET A 20 7.19 1.56 9.58
CA MET A 20 8.48 2.11 9.19
C MET A 20 9.23 1.05 8.37
N VAL A 21 9.39 1.29 7.07
CA VAL A 21 9.94 0.34 6.10
C VAL A 21 11.18 0.88 5.41
N ASN A 22 12.20 0.03 5.27
CA ASN A 22 13.34 0.35 4.41
C ASN A 22 12.92 0.15 2.95
N MET A 23 12.96 1.23 2.17
CA MET A 23 12.55 1.22 0.78
C MET A 23 13.69 1.68 -0.11
N ARG A 24 13.87 0.94 -1.21
CA ARG A 24 14.76 1.35 -2.29
C ARG A 24 13.95 1.63 -3.55
N TYR A 25 13.99 2.88 -4.03
CA TYR A 25 13.38 3.25 -5.30
C TYR A 25 14.45 3.65 -6.31
N ARG A 26 14.24 3.29 -7.58
CA ARG A 26 15.13 3.66 -8.68
C ARG A 26 14.33 4.26 -9.83
N LEU A 27 14.60 5.52 -10.16
CA LEU A 27 14.08 6.15 -11.37
C LEU A 27 15.02 5.80 -12.53
N LEU A 28 14.49 5.12 -13.55
CA LEU A 28 15.26 4.74 -14.74
C LEU A 28 14.88 5.66 -15.90
N GLY A 29 15.89 6.35 -16.45
CA GLY A 29 15.78 7.09 -17.69
C GLY A 29 15.86 6.17 -18.89
N ILE A 30 14.87 6.25 -19.77
CA ILE A 30 14.90 5.55 -21.06
C ILE A 30 15.66 6.46 -22.04
N SER A 31 16.97 6.22 -22.20
CA SER A 31 17.74 6.73 -23.33
C SER A 31 17.88 5.64 -24.39
N SER A 32 17.95 6.04 -25.66
CA SER A 32 17.85 5.15 -26.84
C SER A 32 18.88 4.01 -26.89
N ASP A 33 19.99 4.09 -26.14
CA ASP A 33 21.03 3.07 -26.18
C ASP A 33 21.24 2.28 -24.88
N ARG A 34 20.93 2.82 -23.68
CA ARG A 34 20.97 2.09 -22.38
C ARG A 34 20.05 2.72 -21.32
N PRO A 35 19.36 1.92 -20.47
CA PRO A 35 18.68 2.44 -19.30
C PRO A 35 19.71 3.01 -18.31
N LYS A 36 19.56 4.28 -17.96
CA LYS A 36 20.41 4.99 -16.99
C LYS A 36 19.61 5.21 -15.72
N THR A 37 20.16 4.85 -14.56
CA THR A 37 19.55 5.24 -13.28
C THR A 37 19.70 6.74 -13.10
N ILE A 38 18.59 7.47 -13.04
CA ILE A 38 18.52 8.91 -12.79
C ILE A 38 18.51 9.16 -11.27
N VAL A 39 17.76 8.35 -10.53
CA VAL A 39 17.68 8.42 -9.07
C VAL A 39 17.80 7.01 -8.48
N ASP A 40 18.61 6.85 -7.44
CA ASP A 40 18.71 5.64 -6.62
C ASP A 40 18.67 6.10 -5.16
N ASP A 41 17.53 5.87 -4.50
CA ASP A 41 17.32 6.27 -3.11
C ASP A 41 17.01 5.03 -2.31
N ASP A 42 17.79 4.85 -1.25
CA ASP A 42 17.65 3.80 -0.26
C ASP A 42 17.41 4.49 1.08
N SER A 43 16.13 4.59 1.46
CA SER A 43 15.71 5.33 2.64
C SER A 43 14.64 4.60 3.44
N THR A 44 14.72 4.73 4.77
CA THR A 44 13.65 4.31 5.67
C THR A 44 12.50 5.30 5.59
N ARG A 45 11.29 4.80 5.35
CA ARG A 45 10.08 5.61 5.17
C ARG A 45 8.95 5.13 6.05
N ASN A 46 8.11 6.07 6.48
CA ASN A 46 6.85 5.77 7.12
C ASN A 46 5.79 5.59 6.03
N LEU A 47 5.09 4.46 6.09
CA LEU A 47 4.07 4.03 5.16
C LEU A 47 2.79 3.79 5.95
N MET A 48 1.65 4.25 5.43
CA MET A 48 0.35 3.87 5.94
C MET A 48 -0.27 2.84 5.02
N LEU A 49 -0.61 1.66 5.55
CA LEU A 49 -1.31 0.61 4.81
C LEU A 49 -2.72 0.46 5.35
N THR A 50 -3.72 0.59 4.49
CA THR A 50 -5.09 0.21 4.85
C THR A 50 -5.31 -1.24 4.45
N LEU A 51 -5.57 -2.08 5.44
CA LEU A 51 -5.93 -3.48 5.26
C LEU A 51 -7.45 -3.64 5.38
N GLU A 52 -8.04 -4.39 4.45
CA GLU A 52 -9.46 -4.73 4.46
C GLU A 52 -9.62 -6.25 4.56
N SER A 53 -10.47 -6.70 5.49
CA SER A 53 -10.79 -8.12 5.63
C SER A 53 -11.80 -8.54 4.57
N SER A 54 -11.57 -9.67 3.92
CA SER A 54 -12.63 -10.38 3.21
C SER A 54 -13.62 -11.02 4.20
N VAL A 55 -14.82 -11.35 3.72
CA VAL A 55 -15.83 -12.05 4.54
C VAL A 55 -15.34 -13.47 4.78
N VAL A 56 -15.15 -13.82 6.04
CA VAL A 56 -14.63 -15.13 6.47
C VAL A 56 -15.76 -16.13 6.65
N SER A 57 -15.59 -17.34 6.10
CA SER A 57 -16.50 -18.45 6.36
C SER A 57 -16.25 -19.06 7.74
N ASP A 58 -17.30 -19.19 8.54
CA ASP A 58 -17.29 -19.89 9.82
C ASP A 58 -17.31 -21.41 9.60
N ALA A 59 -16.17 -21.98 9.21
CA ALA A 59 -15.97 -23.42 9.20
C ALA A 59 -15.09 -23.77 10.39
N SER A 60 -15.71 -24.28 11.45
CA SER A 60 -15.08 -24.84 12.66
C SER A 60 -14.32 -23.85 13.56
N SER A 61 -15.04 -23.06 14.35
CA SER A 61 -14.58 -22.45 15.63
C SER A 61 -13.35 -21.51 15.60
N GLN A 62 -12.82 -21.20 14.42
CA GLN A 62 -11.81 -20.17 14.20
C GLN A 62 -12.27 -19.22 13.11
N THR A 63 -12.55 -17.98 13.48
CA THR A 63 -12.73 -16.90 12.52
C THR A 63 -11.34 -16.50 11.97
N SER A 64 -11.01 -16.95 10.77
CA SER A 64 -9.75 -16.61 10.08
C SER A 64 -9.94 -15.47 9.07
N PHE A 65 -9.50 -14.26 9.39
CA PHE A 65 -9.52 -13.13 8.45
C PHE A 65 -8.47 -13.29 7.35
N GLU A 66 -8.91 -13.37 6.09
CA GLU A 66 -8.02 -13.08 4.95
C GLU A 66 -8.03 -11.58 4.71
N TRP A 67 -6.88 -10.95 4.94
CA TRP A 67 -6.65 -9.52 4.76
C TRP A 67 -6.13 -9.23 3.36
N ARG A 68 -6.59 -8.12 2.79
CA ARG A 68 -6.11 -7.60 1.51
C ARG A 68 -5.68 -6.15 1.70
N ILE A 69 -4.62 -5.74 1.02
CA ILE A 69 -4.22 -4.33 0.97
C ILE A 69 -5.28 -3.60 0.14
N ALA A 70 -6.00 -2.69 0.78
CA ALA A 70 -7.02 -1.87 0.15
C ALA A 70 -6.46 -0.51 -0.29
N ASP A 71 -5.51 0.03 0.48
CA ASP A 71 -4.83 1.28 0.16
C ASP A 71 -3.37 1.28 0.65
N ILE A 72 -2.54 2.05 -0.03
CA ILE A 72 -1.13 2.31 0.31
C ILE A 72 -0.94 3.82 0.25
N ASP A 73 -1.08 4.47 1.40
CA ASP A 73 -0.80 5.88 1.52
C ASP A 73 0.69 6.08 1.80
N TYR A 74 1.38 6.56 0.76
CA TYR A 74 2.68 7.20 0.93
C TYR A 74 2.46 8.54 1.62
N LEU A 75 2.99 8.70 2.83
CA LEU A 75 2.95 10.00 3.49
C LEU A 75 3.64 11.03 2.56
N LEU A 76 2.84 12.02 2.15
CA LEU A 76 3.01 12.97 1.03
C LEU A 76 4.36 13.71 0.93
N SER A 77 5.21 13.62 1.96
CA SER A 77 6.57 14.18 1.94
C SER A 77 7.47 13.54 0.87
N SER A 78 7.10 12.36 0.38
CA SER A 78 7.89 11.58 -0.59
C SER A 78 7.65 12.01 -2.04
N GLU A 79 6.41 12.33 -2.42
CA GLU A 79 6.06 12.69 -3.81
C GLU A 79 6.54 14.10 -4.18
N GLN A 80 6.37 15.06 -3.27
CA GLN A 80 6.86 16.43 -3.50
C GLN A 80 8.37 16.47 -3.65
N ARG A 81 9.09 15.62 -2.90
CA ARG A 81 10.55 15.49 -3.01
C ARG A 81 10.96 14.85 -4.34
N MET A 82 10.30 13.77 -4.75
CA MET A 82 10.56 13.14 -6.05
C MET A 82 10.27 14.07 -7.22
N GLN A 83 9.18 14.85 -7.15
CA GLN A 83 8.86 15.85 -8.17
C GLN A 83 9.93 16.94 -8.25
N HIS A 84 10.41 17.43 -7.11
CA HIS A 84 11.52 18.40 -7.06
C HIS A 84 12.82 17.83 -7.63
N GLU A 85 13.22 16.62 -7.21
CA GLU A 85 14.41 15.93 -7.73
C GLU A 85 14.31 15.66 -9.25
N PHE A 86 13.10 15.34 -9.75
CA PHE A 86 12.85 15.13 -11.18
C PHE A 86 12.91 16.43 -11.99
N ASP A 87 12.38 17.53 -11.43
CA ASP A 87 12.43 18.83 -12.10
C ASP A 87 13.86 19.41 -12.11
N GLU A 88 14.67 19.16 -11.07
CA GLU A 88 16.12 19.44 -11.10
C GLU A 88 16.84 18.64 -12.19
N ALA A 89 16.54 17.35 -12.33
CA ALA A 89 17.18 16.48 -13.32
C ALA A 89 16.79 16.79 -14.78
N LYS A 90 15.75 17.60 -15.03
CA LYS A 90 15.36 18.07 -16.36
C LYS A 90 16.14 19.31 -16.83
N VAL A 91 16.79 20.02 -15.92
CA VAL A 91 17.47 21.29 -16.20
C VAL A 91 18.92 21.09 -16.67
N ASP A 92 19.46 19.88 -16.52
CA ASP A 92 20.75 19.42 -17.08
C ASP A 92 20.60 18.65 -18.39
#